data_AF-A0A1I7AKP0-F1
#
_entry.id   AF-A0A1I7AKP0-F1
#
_cell.length_a   1.000
_cell.length_b   1.000
_cell.length_c   1.000
_cell.angle_alpha   90.00
_cell.angle_beta   90.00
_cell.angle_gamma   90.00
#
_symmetry.space_group_name_H-M   'P 1'
#
loop_
_entity.id
_entity.type
_entity.pdbx_description
1 polymer ?
#
loop_
_entity_poly.entity_id
_entity_poly.type
_entity_poly.pdbx_seq_one_letter_code
_entity_poly.pdbx_strand_id
1 'polypeptide(L)'
;MGILVLAGWFILCLIVGAIGKSRRIGFWGSFLLSLFLSPLIGFIVALVSQRKSDRDFQKAILDNNKKDSISDKLAELETLKKKGTISEEEYTAMRKKALSI
;
A
#
# COMPACT_ATOMS: atom_id res chain seq x y z
N MET A 1 -15.89 42.09 1.92
CA MET A 1 -15.02 41.40 2.91
C MET A 1 -15.17 39.89 2.91
N GLY A 2 -16.39 39.31 2.94
CA GLY A 2 -16.57 37.85 3.00
C GLY A 2 -15.94 37.04 1.85
N ILE A 3 -16.06 37.51 0.59
CA ILE A 3 -15.47 36.82 -0.57
C ILE A 3 -13.95 36.65 -0.47
N LEU A 4 -13.23 37.68 0.02
CA LEU A 4 -11.77 37.64 0.14
C LEU A 4 -11.33 36.62 1.19
N VAL A 5 -12.08 36.50 2.29
CA VAL A 5 -11.82 35.52 3.35
C VAL A 5 -12.06 34.09 2.82
N LEU A 6 -13.15 33.87 2.08
CA LEU A 6 -13.45 32.56 1.49
C LEU A 6 -12.41 32.16 0.42
N ALA A 7 -11.98 33.11 -0.41
CA ALA A 7 -10.93 32.87 -1.39
C ALA A 7 -9.59 32.51 -0.71
N GLY A 8 -9.19 33.25 0.33
CA GLY A 8 -8.00 32.94 1.12
C GLY A 8 -8.08 31.56 1.79
N TRP A 9 -9.24 31.22 2.36
CA TRP A 9 -9.48 29.89 2.95
C TRP A 9 -9.35 28.77 1.92
N PHE A 10 -9.93 28.95 0.74
CA PHE A 10 -9.86 27.97 -0.34
C PHE A 10 -8.43 27.75 -0.84
N ILE A 11 -7.66 28.84 -0.98
CA ILE A 11 -6.23 28.78 -1.36
C ILE A 11 -5.44 28.01 -0.29
N LEU A 12 -5.68 28.25 1.00
CA LEU A 12 -5.03 27.49 2.07
C LEU A 12 -5.36 26.00 1.98
N CYS A 13 -6.61 25.64 1.72
CA CYS A 13 -7.01 24.24 1.52
C CYS A 13 -6.28 23.62 0.32
N LEU A 14 -6.12 24.35 -0.79
CA LEU A 14 -5.36 23.88 -1.96
C LEU A 14 -3.90 23.62 -1.64
N ILE A 15 -3.25 24.50 -0.87
CA ILE A 15 -1.85 24.33 -0.43
C ILE A 15 -1.72 23.05 0.41
N VAL A 16 -2.62 22.84 1.38
CA VAL A 16 -2.62 21.64 2.21
C VAL A 16 -2.88 20.38 1.37
N GLY A 17 -3.80 20.44 0.41
CA GLY A 17 -4.00 19.40 -0.59
C GLY A 17 -2.72 19.06 -1.34
N ALA A 18 -1.99 20.06 -1.84
CA ALA A 18 -0.74 19.86 -2.57
C ALA A 18 0.33 19.15 -1.72
N ILE A 19 0.45 19.50 -0.44
CA ILE A 19 1.35 18.85 0.52
C ILE A 19 0.96 17.37 0.72
N GLY A 20 -0.35 17.11 0.83
CA GLY A 20 -0.92 15.77 0.95
C GLY A 20 -0.72 14.86 -0.26
N LYS A 21 -0.43 15.38 -1.46
CA LYS A 21 -0.25 14.60 -2.71
C LYS A 21 0.85 13.52 -2.59
N SER A 22 1.92 13.84 -1.89
CA SER A 22 3.07 12.95 -1.63
C SER A 22 2.80 11.90 -0.54
N ARG A 23 1.65 12.00 0.13
CA ARG A 23 1.26 11.20 1.28
C ARG A 23 0.15 10.22 0.89
N ARG A 24 -0.04 9.18 1.71
CA ARG A 24 -1.05 8.14 1.50
C ARG A 24 -2.48 8.71 1.41
N ILE A 25 -2.80 9.71 2.24
CA ILE A 25 -4.12 10.37 2.22
C ILE A 25 -4.41 11.09 0.89
N GLY A 26 -3.36 11.45 0.14
CA GLY A 26 -3.47 12.06 -1.18
C GLY A 26 -3.94 13.53 -1.16
N PHE A 27 -4.01 14.09 -2.36
CA PHE A 27 -4.43 15.48 -2.58
C PHE A 27 -5.89 15.70 -2.16
N TRP A 28 -6.81 14.93 -2.74
CA TRP A 28 -8.24 15.07 -2.49
C TRP A 28 -8.60 14.81 -1.04
N GLY A 29 -7.99 13.81 -0.40
CA GLY A 29 -8.21 13.54 1.02
C GLY A 29 -7.78 14.71 1.91
N SER A 30 -6.58 15.26 1.68
CA SER A 30 -6.06 16.38 2.48
C SER A 30 -6.80 17.70 2.19
N PHE A 31 -7.17 17.94 0.94
CA PHE A 31 -7.92 19.12 0.50
C PHE A 31 -9.33 19.15 1.08
N LEU A 32 -10.10 18.05 0.94
CA LEU A 32 -11.46 17.96 1.47
C LEU A 32 -11.44 18.02 3.00
N LEU A 33 -10.50 17.33 3.65
CA LEU A 33 -10.38 17.40 5.10
C LEU A 33 -10.07 18.82 5.59
N SER A 34 -9.24 19.56 4.85
CA SER A 34 -8.96 20.97 5.12
C SER A 34 -10.17 21.87 4.92
N LEU A 35 -10.97 21.59 3.89
CA LEU A 35 -12.15 22.37 3.54
C LEU A 35 -13.27 22.22 4.58
N PHE A 36 -13.47 21.01 5.12
CA PHE A 36 -14.54 20.69 6.08
C PHE A 36 -14.16 20.95 7.54
N LEU A 37 -12.93 20.62 7.98
CA LEU A 37 -12.53 20.74 9.39
C LEU A 37 -11.77 22.04 9.65
N SER A 38 -10.65 22.23 8.95
CA SER A 38 -9.87 23.47 8.83
C SER A 38 -8.56 23.16 8.10
N PRO A 39 -7.92 24.15 7.43
CA PRO A 39 -6.60 24.00 6.84
C PRO A 39 -5.56 23.48 7.85
N LEU A 40 -5.65 23.91 9.11
CA LEU A 40 -4.72 23.49 10.15
C LEU A 40 -4.84 21.99 10.45
N ILE A 41 -6.08 21.49 10.60
CA ILE A 41 -6.33 20.07 10.87
C ILE A 41 -5.93 19.22 9.66
N GLY A 42 -6.31 19.64 8.45
CA GLY A 42 -5.92 18.95 7.22
C GLY A 42 -4.40 18.88 7.05
N PHE A 43 -3.67 19.92 7.46
CA PHE A 43 -2.22 19.97 7.40
C PHE A 43 -1.58 18.96 8.36
N ILE A 44 -2.04 18.91 9.61
CA ILE A 44 -1.55 17.94 10.61
C ILE A 44 -1.77 16.51 10.12
N VAL A 45 -2.98 16.21 9.61
CA VAL A 45 -3.29 14.86 9.11
C VAL A 45 -2.46 14.50 7.88
N ALA A 46 -2.24 15.44 6.96
CA ALA A 46 -1.35 15.23 5.83
C ALA A 46 0.08 14.91 6.27
N LEU A 47 0.60 15.57 7.31
CA LEU A 47 1.95 15.32 7.82
C LEU A 47 2.10 13.97 8.53
N VAL A 48 1.10 13.60 9.35
CA VAL A 48 1.06 12.32 10.08
C VAL A 48 0.82 11.14 9.13
N SER A 49 0.15 11.37 8.00
CA SER A 49 -0.05 10.35 6.98
C SER A 49 1.29 9.80 6.46
N GLN A 50 1.38 8.47 6.39
CA GLN A 50 2.50 7.75 5.80
C GLN A 50 2.87 8.30 4.42
N ARG A 51 4.17 8.40 4.14
CA ARG A 51 4.68 8.76 2.81
C ARG A 51 4.46 7.60 1.85
N LYS A 52 4.25 7.89 0.57
CA LYS A 52 4.12 6.84 -0.47
C LYS A 52 5.42 6.04 -0.63
N SER A 53 6.58 6.69 -0.52
CA SER A 53 7.91 6.06 -0.61
C SER A 53 8.08 4.86 0.33
N ASP A 54 7.66 5.02 1.57
CA ASP A 54 7.91 4.02 2.62
C ASP A 54 7.05 2.78 2.41
N ARG A 55 5.91 2.93 1.73
CA ARG A 55 5.01 1.85 1.36
C ARG A 55 5.53 1.09 0.16
N ASP A 56 6.02 1.80 -0.85
CA ASP A 56 6.55 1.18 -2.07
C ASP A 56 7.80 0.35 -1.74
N PHE A 57 8.66 0.85 -0.85
CA PHE A 57 9.81 0.10 -0.34
C PHE A 57 9.39 -1.15 0.46
N GLN A 58 8.44 -1.02 1.40
CA GLN A 58 7.92 -2.17 2.15
C GLN A 58 7.29 -3.22 1.23
N LYS A 59 6.52 -2.77 0.23
CA LYS A 59 5.88 -3.68 -0.73
C LYS A 59 6.91 -4.41 -1.58
N ALA A 60 7.96 -3.73 -2.02
CA ALA A 60 9.06 -4.36 -2.74
C ALA A 60 9.78 -5.43 -1.90
N ILE A 61 9.99 -5.20 -0.59
CA ILE A 61 10.59 -6.21 0.30
C ILE A 61 9.66 -7.40 0.54
N LEU A 62 8.36 -7.14 0.72
CA LEU A 62 7.33 -8.17 0.92
C LEU A 62 7.18 -9.07 -0.32
N ASP A 63 7.16 -8.48 -1.51
CA ASP A 63 7.00 -9.21 -2.77
C ASP A 63 8.22 -10.12 -3.05
N ASN A 64 9.44 -9.67 -2.73
CA ASN A 64 10.63 -10.52 -2.82
C ASN A 64 10.59 -11.70 -1.83
N ASN A 65 10.25 -11.46 -0.56
CA ASN A 65 10.12 -12.54 0.43
C ASN A 65 9.03 -13.55 0.07
N LYS A 66 7.89 -13.11 -0.49
CA LYS A 66 6.83 -14.01 -0.95
C LYS A 66 7.35 -14.92 -2.07
N LYS A 67 8.13 -14.38 -3.01
CA LYS A 67 8.71 -15.13 -4.12
C LYS A 67 9.70 -16.19 -3.65
N ASP A 68 10.59 -15.86 -2.72
CA ASP A 68 11.56 -16.81 -2.16
C ASP A 68 10.84 -17.94 -1.40
N SER A 69 9.82 -17.61 -0.59
CA SER A 69 9.01 -18.62 0.12
C SER A 69 8.27 -19.58 -0.81
N ILE A 70 7.76 -19.10 -1.95
CA ILE A 70 7.11 -19.96 -2.93
C ILE A 70 8.14 -20.91 -3.56
N SER A 71 9.33 -20.40 -3.94
CA SER A 71 10.42 -21.22 -4.47
C SER A 71 10.84 -22.33 -3.51
N ASP A 72 11.00 -22.02 -2.22
CA ASP A 72 11.38 -22.99 -1.18
C ASP A 72 10.32 -24.08 -1.01
N LYS A 73 9.04 -23.71 -0.98
CA LYS A 73 7.93 -24.68 -0.90
C LYS A 73 7.88 -25.60 -2.12
N LEU A 74 8.16 -25.08 -3.31
CA LEU A 74 8.22 -25.87 -4.54
C LEU A 74 9.39 -26.86 -4.51
N ALA A 75 10.55 -26.44 -4.02
CA ALA A 75 11.72 -27.31 -3.84
C ALA A 75 11.43 -28.42 -2.81
N GLU A 76 10.81 -28.09 -1.67
CA GLU A 76 10.42 -29.06 -0.66
C GLU A 76 9.46 -30.13 -1.23
N LEU A 77 8.43 -29.70 -1.97
CA LEU A 77 7.49 -30.61 -2.65
C LEU A 77 8.21 -31.57 -3.64
N GLU A 78 9.23 -31.09 -4.35
CA GLU A 78 10.02 -31.93 -5.25
C GLU A 78 10.83 -32.99 -4.46
N THR A 79 11.37 -32.63 -3.30
CA THR A 79 12.10 -33.59 -2.45
C THR A 79 11.19 -34.65 -1.83
N LEU A 80 9.98 -34.26 -1.40
CA LEU A 80 8.99 -35.19 -0.84
C LEU A 80 8.49 -36.18 -1.90
N LYS A 81 8.32 -35.70 -3.15
CA LYS A 81 8.02 -36.54 -4.30
C LYS A 81 9.15 -37.53 -4.58
N LYS A 82 10.41 -37.08 -4.62
CA LYS A 82 11.59 -37.96 -4.84
C LYS A 82 11.76 -39.01 -3.75
N LYS A 83 11.38 -38.70 -2.50
CA LYS A 83 11.39 -39.65 -1.38
C LYS A 83 10.24 -40.67 -1.42
N GLY A 84 9.35 -40.59 -2.41
CA GLY A 84 8.23 -41.52 -2.59
C GLY A 84 7.14 -41.38 -1.52
N THR A 85 7.12 -40.26 -0.78
CA THR A 85 6.21 -40.04 0.35
C THR A 85 4.84 -39.51 -0.09
N ILE A 86 4.73 -39.03 -1.33
CA ILE A 86 3.51 -38.44 -1.91
C ILE A 86 3.31 -38.92 -3.36
N SER A 87 2.04 -39.12 -3.74
CA SER A 87 1.60 -39.54 -5.08
C SER A 87 1.74 -38.41 -6.12
N GLU A 88 1.89 -38.74 -7.41
CA GLU A 88 1.89 -37.76 -8.53
C GLU A 88 0.63 -36.88 -8.55
N GLU A 89 -0.50 -37.44 -8.15
CA GLU A 89 -1.78 -36.72 -8.07
C GLU A 89 -1.77 -35.69 -6.92
N GLU A 90 -1.17 -36.03 -5.77
CA GLU A 90 -1.05 -35.14 -4.62
C GLU A 90 -0.03 -34.01 -4.85
N TYR A 91 1.09 -34.33 -5.51
CA TYR A 91 2.11 -33.35 -5.89
C TYR A 91 1.55 -32.29 -6.85
N THR A 92 0.81 -32.72 -7.88
CA THR A 92 0.23 -31.81 -8.86
C THR A 92 -0.87 -30.93 -8.24
N ALA A 93 -1.68 -31.47 -7.32
CA ALA A 93 -2.65 -30.69 -6.56
C ALA A 93 -1.99 -29.61 -5.67
N MET A 94 -0.93 -29.96 -4.93
CA MET A 94 -0.23 -29.01 -4.05
C MET A 94 0.52 -27.93 -4.83
N ARG A 95 1.16 -28.29 -5.94
CA ARG A 95 1.86 -27.34 -6.83
C ARG A 95 0.90 -26.33 -7.45
N LYS A 96 -0.28 -26.78 -7.91
CA LYS A 96 -1.31 -25.90 -8.46
C LYS A 96 -1.82 -24.91 -7.42
N LYS A 97 -2.03 -25.36 -6.18
CA LYS A 97 -2.45 -24.52 -5.06
C LYS A 97 -1.40 -23.47 -4.67
N ALA A 98 -0.11 -23.82 -4.74
CA ALA A 98 0.98 -22.88 -4.47
C ALA A 98 1.10 -21.77 -5.54
N LEU A 99 0.75 -22.07 -6.79
CA LEU A 99 0.81 -21.13 -7.93
C LEU A 99 -0.45 -20.25 -8.08
N SER A 100 -1.57 -20.59 -7.42
CA SER A 100 -2.82 -19.83 -7.48
C SER A 100 -3.01 -18.80 -6.35
N ILE A 101 -1.98 -18.57 -5.51
CA ILE A 101 -1.95 -17.65 -4.35
C ILE A 101 -1.18 -16.37 -4.69
#